data_AF-A0A7T4K530-F1
#
_entry.id   AF-A0A7T4K530-F1
#
_cell.length_a   1.000
_cell.length_b   1.000
_cell.length_c   1.000
_cell.angle_alpha   90.00
_cell.angle_beta   90.00
_cell.angle_gamma   90.00
#
_symmetry.space_group_name_H-M   'P 1'
#
loop_
_entity.id
_entity.type
_entity.pdbx_description
1 polymer ?
#
loop_
_entity_poly.entity_id
_entity_poly.type
_entity_poly.pdbx_seq_one_letter_code
_entity_poly.pdbx_strand_id
1 'polypeptide(L)'
;MYDFFNKDDLIIIVDDEIIPNNKENFKLIDLQDNMVTLIAKKLDLTIDEYENYSLLDIENLLEEQNSSLEDLINYEIPEEFKLANLVKYNPFDISESTIIDKIMEVNAKRNFIVLDKFLEKNENMNIIKNYLTKLSEIILEYYIGIVFYSSDPNVIESLEDSKLFLEKIGLGHNEIENLSMHVNFVDKGSKDKLLCFEKAFRKSQNSNLLSLYSESYDKTIQELKERMWDINNNESLIHYDYLIEGMQIDDIFYEIYKSRFNKIYSEKCFEEYGKYINPVRKSIQIYEGNKNLEEEEIKRRVFISRSVKELNNLLKKESYLSECKKSDDIKFGDLIKIEDSHYMVITQDCDLSIRLLGGRKSNFITLIKINYSIDDFTNNLISKKIKYIFNQTFGDTKSGYNIVDIIKSDITSFKKLNISESMIDNIFINKEKDKCDIKCKNENIELDPNINLYTVDNLFIDCILINFNNSDAMNVTIENINNSKEIRLATKKNIINNFNNFIDRYSKLQYDSLKEISDNNLISDLIPIEFIFDKGKKLTGFSIGQNKIKRVAHIEYIKAYDLFKEFLGKYSRLSFNSPPLI
;
A
#
# COMPACT_ATOMS: atom_id res chain seq x y z
N MET A 1 28.39 -17.28 -10.50
CA MET A 1 27.05 -17.11 -11.07
C MET A 1 26.17 -18.19 -10.48
N TYR A 2 25.06 -17.82 -9.86
CA TYR A 2 24.02 -18.81 -9.54
C TYR A 2 23.20 -19.03 -10.80
N ASP A 3 23.06 -20.27 -11.23
CA ASP A 3 22.19 -20.60 -12.36
C ASP A 3 20.74 -20.29 -11.96
N PHE A 4 20.14 -19.29 -12.61
CA PHE A 4 18.77 -18.87 -12.32
C PHE A 4 17.76 -19.99 -12.62
N PHE A 5 18.04 -20.80 -13.64
CA PHE A 5 17.33 -22.02 -14.00
C PHE A 5 18.06 -23.26 -13.51
N ASN A 6 17.32 -24.31 -13.17
CA ASN A 6 17.84 -25.59 -12.73
C ASN A 6 16.92 -26.74 -13.15
N LYS A 7 17.32 -27.98 -12.84
CA LYS A 7 16.64 -29.21 -13.26
C LYS A 7 15.24 -29.41 -12.69
N ASP A 8 14.85 -28.65 -11.67
CA ASP A 8 13.49 -28.68 -11.09
C ASP A 8 12.52 -27.75 -11.85
N ASP A 9 13.00 -27.02 -12.87
CA ASP A 9 12.22 -26.08 -13.66
C ASP A 9 11.78 -26.68 -14.99
N LEU A 10 10.60 -26.28 -15.46
CA LEU A 10 10.07 -26.58 -16.79
C LEU A 10 10.06 -25.30 -17.63
N ILE A 11 10.63 -25.34 -18.82
CA ILE A 11 10.55 -24.28 -19.81
C ILE A 11 9.86 -24.85 -21.05
N ILE A 12 8.72 -24.25 -21.42
CA ILE A 12 7.96 -24.56 -22.61
C ILE A 12 8.14 -23.39 -23.57
N ILE A 13 8.74 -23.66 -24.73
CA ILE A 13 8.90 -22.68 -25.80
C ILE A 13 7.93 -23.03 -26.92
N VAL A 14 7.13 -22.04 -27.31
CA VAL A 14 6.28 -22.07 -28.49
C VAL A 14 6.77 -20.97 -29.42
N ASP A 15 7.43 -21.38 -30.51
CA ASP A 15 8.09 -20.47 -31.44
C ASP A 15 7.95 -21.03 -32.85
N ASP A 16 7.57 -20.18 -33.80
CA ASP A 16 7.38 -20.56 -35.21
C ASP A 16 8.71 -20.74 -35.95
N GLU A 17 9.83 -20.37 -35.32
CA GLU A 17 11.17 -20.77 -35.75
C GLU A 17 11.49 -22.26 -35.47
N ILE A 18 10.65 -22.97 -34.71
CA ILE A 18 10.79 -24.42 -34.47
C ILE A 18 10.13 -25.19 -35.63
N ILE A 19 10.77 -26.24 -36.15
CA ILE A 19 10.21 -27.03 -37.26
C ILE A 19 9.00 -27.87 -36.77
N PRO A 20 7.86 -27.88 -37.48
CA PRO A 20 6.72 -28.75 -37.17
C PRO A 20 7.07 -30.24 -37.22
N ASN A 21 6.48 -31.04 -36.32
CA ASN A 21 6.68 -32.49 -36.30
C ASN A 21 6.06 -33.19 -37.51
N ASN A 22 4.93 -32.70 -38.02
CA ASN A 22 4.20 -33.32 -39.13
C ASN A 22 4.64 -32.77 -40.50
N LYS A 23 5.88 -33.09 -40.88
CA LYS A 23 6.57 -32.54 -42.07
C LYS A 23 5.88 -32.84 -43.41
N GLU A 24 5.00 -33.84 -43.47
CA GLU A 24 4.22 -34.19 -44.68
C GLU A 24 3.09 -33.20 -44.97
N ASN A 25 2.51 -32.60 -43.92
CA ASN A 25 1.32 -31.76 -44.04
C ASN A 25 1.61 -30.26 -44.16
N PHE A 26 2.86 -29.85 -43.96
CA PHE A 26 3.30 -28.47 -44.06
C PHE A 26 4.21 -28.30 -45.27
N LYS A 27 4.04 -27.18 -45.96
CA LYS A 27 4.88 -26.75 -47.08
C LYS A 27 6.01 -25.86 -46.58
N LEU A 28 7.05 -25.71 -47.41
CA LEU A 28 8.14 -24.78 -47.09
C LEU A 28 7.62 -23.35 -46.88
N ILE A 29 6.68 -22.88 -47.70
CA ILE A 29 6.03 -21.56 -47.54
C ILE A 29 5.27 -21.35 -46.23
N ASP A 30 4.97 -22.40 -45.47
CA ASP A 30 4.30 -22.28 -44.18
C ASP A 30 5.28 -21.89 -43.05
N LEU A 31 6.60 -21.91 -43.31
CA LEU A 31 7.63 -21.39 -42.41
C LEU A 31 7.81 -19.87 -42.56
N GLN A 32 8.53 -19.25 -41.62
CA GLN A 32 8.88 -17.83 -41.72
C GLN A 32 9.68 -17.50 -43.00
N ASP A 33 9.42 -16.32 -43.59
CA ASP A 33 10.03 -15.85 -44.83
C ASP A 33 11.57 -15.92 -44.86
N ASN A 34 12.21 -15.63 -43.71
CA ASN A 34 13.66 -15.72 -43.55
C ASN A 34 14.17 -17.17 -43.70
N MET A 35 13.46 -18.16 -43.16
CA MET A 35 13.76 -19.58 -43.30
C MET A 35 13.49 -20.07 -44.70
N VAL A 36 12.36 -19.70 -45.28
CA VAL A 36 12.01 -19.99 -46.69
C VAL A 36 13.11 -19.50 -47.61
N THR A 37 13.52 -18.24 -47.46
CA THR A 37 14.57 -17.63 -48.28
C THR A 37 15.92 -18.33 -48.09
N LEU A 38 16.28 -18.70 -46.84
CA LEU A 38 17.53 -19.37 -46.53
C LEU A 38 17.59 -20.78 -47.13
N ILE A 39 16.52 -21.56 -46.98
CA ILE A 39 16.41 -22.93 -47.48
C ILE A 39 16.34 -22.93 -49.01
N ALA A 40 15.48 -22.09 -49.60
CA ALA A 40 15.36 -21.99 -51.06
C ALA A 40 16.70 -21.59 -51.71
N LYS A 41 17.43 -20.66 -51.11
CA LYS A 41 18.76 -20.26 -51.60
C LYS A 41 19.81 -21.36 -51.47
N LYS A 42 19.76 -22.17 -50.41
CA LYS A 42 20.74 -23.26 -50.19
C LYS A 42 20.49 -24.44 -51.13
N LEU A 43 19.23 -24.75 -51.38
CA LEU A 43 18.79 -25.84 -52.27
C LEU A 43 18.63 -25.41 -53.74
N ASP A 44 18.86 -24.12 -54.06
CA ASP A 44 18.66 -23.51 -55.38
C ASP A 44 17.24 -23.77 -55.95
N LEU A 45 16.23 -23.68 -55.09
CA LEU A 45 14.83 -23.92 -55.43
C LEU A 45 14.22 -22.74 -56.18
N THR A 46 13.45 -23.05 -57.23
CA THR A 46 12.59 -22.09 -57.90
C THR A 46 11.32 -21.80 -57.09
N ILE A 47 10.64 -20.70 -57.41
CA ILE A 47 9.40 -20.26 -56.74
C ILE A 47 8.34 -21.37 -56.77
N ASP A 48 8.14 -21.99 -57.92
CA ASP A 48 7.16 -23.06 -58.09
C ASP A 48 7.51 -24.32 -57.26
N GLU A 49 8.79 -24.57 -56.99
CA GLU A 49 9.24 -25.73 -56.23
C GLU A 49 9.01 -25.54 -54.73
N TYR A 50 9.46 -24.41 -54.14
CA TYR A 50 9.25 -24.20 -52.70
C TYR A 50 7.80 -23.88 -52.33
N GLU A 51 6.96 -23.42 -53.26
CA GLU A 51 5.51 -23.26 -53.04
C GLU A 51 4.75 -24.59 -52.98
N ASN A 52 5.35 -25.68 -53.49
CA ASN A 52 4.69 -26.98 -53.60
C ASN A 52 5.36 -28.09 -52.77
N TYR A 53 6.63 -27.96 -52.44
CA TYR A 53 7.34 -28.96 -51.64
C TYR A 53 6.87 -28.94 -50.19
N SER A 54 6.57 -30.15 -49.69
CA SER A 54 6.37 -30.37 -48.27
C SER A 54 7.70 -30.23 -47.53
N LEU A 55 7.65 -30.01 -46.22
CA LEU A 55 8.86 -30.02 -45.39
C LEU A 55 9.56 -31.38 -45.44
N LEU A 56 8.82 -32.48 -45.64
CA LEU A 56 9.42 -33.80 -45.85
C LEU A 56 10.21 -33.88 -47.16
N ASP A 57 9.69 -33.30 -48.25
CA ASP A 57 10.40 -33.24 -49.53
C ASP A 57 11.72 -32.46 -49.40
N ILE A 58 11.67 -31.33 -48.68
CA ILE A 58 12.84 -30.51 -48.37
C ILE A 58 13.85 -31.26 -47.50
N GLU A 59 13.40 -32.02 -46.51
CA GLU A 59 14.27 -32.83 -45.66
C GLU A 59 15.01 -33.89 -46.47
N ASN A 60 14.30 -34.61 -47.33
CA ASN A 60 14.90 -35.61 -48.22
C ASN A 60 15.98 -34.99 -49.13
N LEU A 61 15.71 -33.80 -49.69
CA LEU A 61 16.69 -33.07 -50.51
C LEU A 61 17.92 -32.61 -49.72
N LEU A 62 17.76 -32.29 -48.44
CA LEU A 62 18.86 -31.91 -47.56
C LEU A 62 19.68 -33.12 -47.11
N GLU A 63 19.03 -34.26 -46.85
CA GLU A 63 19.70 -35.52 -46.52
C GLU A 63 20.63 -35.97 -47.66
N GLU A 64 20.22 -35.78 -48.91
CA GLU A 64 21.08 -36.01 -50.09
C GLU A 64 22.37 -35.16 -50.07
N GLN A 65 22.36 -34.02 -49.37
CA GLN A 65 23.50 -33.12 -49.17
C GLN A 65 24.21 -33.31 -47.80
N ASN A 66 23.89 -34.36 -47.04
CA ASN A 66 24.35 -34.59 -45.66
C ASN A 66 24.04 -33.41 -44.71
N SER A 67 22.86 -32.80 -44.86
CA SER A 67 22.33 -31.74 -43.99
C SER A 67 20.94 -32.13 -43.52
N SER A 68 20.48 -31.60 -42.39
CA SER A 68 19.06 -31.65 -42.03
C SER A 68 18.44 -30.25 -42.03
N LEU A 69 17.10 -30.18 -41.97
CA LEU A 69 16.38 -28.93 -41.72
C LEU A 69 16.78 -28.33 -40.36
N GLU A 70 16.99 -29.19 -39.35
CA GLU A 70 17.40 -28.80 -38.00
C GLU A 70 18.82 -28.23 -37.94
N ASP A 71 19.74 -28.74 -38.77
CA ASP A 71 21.11 -28.19 -38.86
C ASP A 71 21.13 -26.79 -39.50
N LEU A 72 20.12 -26.49 -40.32
CA LEU A 72 19.99 -25.21 -41.02
C LEU A 72 19.29 -24.16 -40.19
N ILE A 73 18.24 -24.58 -39.50
CA ILE A 73 17.45 -23.73 -38.63
C ILE A 73 18.03 -23.86 -37.22
N ASN A 74 19.11 -23.12 -36.97
CA ASN A 74 19.72 -23.07 -35.65
C ASN A 74 18.90 -22.15 -34.74
N TYR A 75 17.82 -22.68 -34.15
CA TYR A 75 17.03 -21.97 -33.16
C TYR A 75 17.90 -21.66 -31.93
N GLU A 76 18.23 -20.38 -31.74
CA GLU A 76 19.13 -19.94 -30.67
C GLU A 76 18.42 -19.97 -29.32
N ILE A 77 18.54 -21.09 -28.62
CA ILE A 77 18.04 -21.23 -27.25
C ILE A 77 19.01 -20.51 -26.33
N PRO A 78 18.53 -19.61 -25.45
CA PRO A 78 19.36 -19.03 -24.40
C PRO A 78 20.11 -20.12 -23.64
N GLU A 79 21.44 -19.99 -23.53
CA GLU A 79 22.32 -20.97 -22.86
C GLU A 79 21.83 -21.31 -21.45
N GLU A 80 21.21 -20.34 -20.79
CA GLU A 80 20.68 -20.43 -19.44
C GLU A 80 19.52 -21.42 -19.32
N PHE A 81 18.83 -21.74 -20.41
CA PHE A 81 17.73 -22.72 -20.42
C PHE A 81 18.22 -24.17 -20.45
N LYS A 82 19.49 -24.42 -20.78
CA LYS A 82 20.03 -25.78 -20.94
C LYS A 82 20.02 -26.61 -19.64
N LEU A 83 19.94 -25.95 -18.49
CA LEU A 83 19.92 -26.61 -17.18
C LEU A 83 18.51 -27.01 -16.71
N ALA A 84 17.46 -26.51 -17.38
CA ALA A 84 16.07 -26.81 -17.08
C ALA A 84 15.51 -27.93 -17.96
N ASN A 85 14.32 -28.45 -17.60
CA ASN A 85 13.57 -29.33 -18.48
C ASN A 85 12.98 -28.49 -19.61
N LEU A 86 13.63 -28.48 -20.77
CA LEU A 86 13.22 -27.71 -21.93
C LEU A 86 12.34 -28.54 -22.85
N VAL A 87 11.16 -28.00 -23.18
CA VAL A 87 10.23 -28.54 -24.17
C VAL A 87 10.00 -27.49 -25.24
N LYS A 88 10.04 -27.90 -26.50
CA LYS A 88 9.92 -27.03 -27.67
C LYS A 88 8.74 -27.49 -28.50
N TYR A 89 7.93 -26.54 -28.93
CA TYR A 89 6.79 -26.79 -29.79
C TYR A 89 6.76 -25.76 -30.91
N ASN A 90 6.46 -26.23 -32.12
CA ASN A 90 5.93 -25.33 -33.14
C ASN A 90 4.46 -25.01 -32.79
N PRO A 91 3.98 -23.78 -33.02
CA PRO A 91 2.58 -23.38 -32.89
C PRO A 91 1.54 -24.34 -33.47
N PHE A 92 1.86 -25.02 -34.57
CA PHE A 92 0.94 -25.93 -35.26
C PHE A 92 0.87 -27.32 -34.63
N ASP A 93 1.85 -27.70 -33.80
CA ASP A 93 1.92 -29.01 -33.16
C ASP A 93 1.16 -29.07 -31.82
N ILE A 94 0.61 -27.95 -31.36
CA ILE A 94 0.04 -27.80 -30.01
C ILE A 94 -1.46 -27.59 -30.02
N SER A 95 -2.17 -28.40 -29.23
CA SER A 95 -3.58 -28.22 -28.90
C SER A 95 -3.74 -27.21 -27.75
N GLU A 96 -4.97 -26.74 -27.52
CA GLU A 96 -5.32 -25.84 -26.40
C GLU A 96 -4.91 -26.36 -25.01
N SER A 97 -4.78 -27.68 -24.83
CA SER A 97 -4.40 -28.31 -23.55
C SER A 97 -2.92 -28.65 -23.45
N THR A 98 -2.16 -28.68 -24.55
CA THR A 98 -0.81 -29.27 -24.60
C THR A 98 0.14 -28.66 -23.57
N ILE A 99 0.09 -27.33 -23.39
CA ILE A 99 0.92 -26.62 -22.40
C ILE A 99 0.55 -27.04 -20.97
N ILE A 100 -0.75 -27.16 -20.67
CA ILE A 100 -1.25 -27.54 -19.34
C ILE A 100 -0.94 -28.98 -19.02
N ASP A 101 -1.23 -29.88 -19.97
CA ASP A 101 -0.98 -31.31 -19.82
C ASP A 101 0.50 -31.53 -19.50
N LYS A 102 1.39 -30.76 -20.14
CA LYS A 102 2.83 -30.84 -19.85
C LYS A 102 3.21 -30.31 -18.47
N ILE A 103 2.61 -29.20 -18.04
CA ILE A 103 2.82 -28.66 -16.68
C ILE A 103 2.39 -29.69 -15.62
N MET A 104 1.24 -30.33 -15.81
CA MET A 104 0.72 -31.35 -14.89
C MET A 104 1.56 -32.63 -14.92
N GLU A 105 2.01 -33.08 -16.09
CA GLU A 105 2.85 -34.28 -16.25
C GLU A 105 4.20 -34.13 -15.55
N VAL A 106 4.89 -33.00 -15.80
CA VAL A 106 6.24 -32.76 -15.26
C VAL A 106 6.16 -32.36 -13.78
N ASN A 107 5.07 -31.69 -13.38
CA ASN A 107 4.85 -31.19 -12.02
C ASN A 107 6.07 -30.42 -11.47
N ALA A 108 6.64 -29.56 -12.32
CA ALA A 108 7.82 -28.80 -11.97
C ALA A 108 7.50 -27.76 -10.89
N LYS A 109 8.51 -27.43 -10.08
CA LYS A 109 8.37 -26.37 -9.05
C LYS A 109 8.14 -25.01 -9.69
N ARG A 110 8.69 -24.79 -10.88
CA ARG A 110 8.56 -23.56 -11.65
C ARG A 110 8.33 -23.87 -13.12
N ASN A 111 7.36 -23.19 -13.72
CA ASN A 111 6.98 -23.37 -15.11
C ASN A 111 7.14 -22.03 -15.84
N PHE A 112 7.81 -22.06 -16.98
CA PHE A 112 8.09 -20.90 -17.81
C PHE A 112 7.52 -21.14 -19.19
N ILE A 113 6.68 -20.23 -19.65
CA ILE A 113 6.01 -20.33 -20.94
C ILE A 113 6.52 -19.18 -21.78
N VAL A 114 7.27 -19.51 -22.83
CA VAL A 114 7.85 -18.56 -23.78
C VAL A 114 7.04 -18.67 -25.06
N LEU A 115 6.33 -17.60 -25.41
CA LEU A 115 5.47 -17.53 -26.59
C LEU A 115 6.06 -16.54 -27.60
N ASP A 116 6.20 -16.93 -28.86
CA ASP A 116 6.51 -15.96 -29.91
C ASP A 116 5.31 -15.03 -30.19
N LYS A 117 5.60 -13.76 -30.42
CA LYS A 117 4.65 -12.74 -30.87
C LYS A 117 4.18 -12.97 -32.32
N PHE A 118 4.84 -13.78 -33.15
CA PHE A 118 4.34 -14.13 -34.48
C PHE A 118 2.91 -14.67 -34.45
N LEU A 119 2.56 -15.41 -33.39
CA LEU A 119 1.21 -15.86 -33.10
C LEU A 119 0.16 -14.72 -33.11
N GLU A 120 0.58 -13.48 -32.81
CA GLU A 120 -0.25 -12.27 -32.87
C GLU A 120 -0.36 -11.69 -34.29
N LYS A 121 0.75 -11.70 -35.06
CA LYS A 121 0.88 -11.03 -36.37
C LYS A 121 0.17 -11.79 -37.48
N ASN A 122 0.04 -13.12 -37.37
CA ASN A 122 -0.60 -13.98 -38.37
C ASN A 122 -2.10 -14.24 -38.15
N GLU A 123 -2.81 -13.34 -37.45
CA GLU A 123 -4.24 -13.47 -37.11
C GLU A 123 -4.61 -14.70 -36.23
N ASN A 124 -3.60 -15.43 -35.73
CA ASN A 124 -3.76 -16.56 -34.80
C ASN A 124 -4.01 -16.13 -33.35
N MET A 125 -4.62 -14.95 -33.13
CA MET A 125 -5.00 -14.46 -31.80
C MET A 125 -5.91 -15.42 -31.04
N ASN A 126 -6.72 -16.20 -31.77
CA ASN A 126 -7.56 -17.25 -31.17
C ASN A 126 -6.73 -18.35 -30.50
N ILE A 127 -5.58 -18.70 -31.07
CA ILE A 127 -4.67 -19.71 -30.52
C ILE A 127 -4.06 -19.20 -29.20
N ILE A 128 -3.54 -17.97 -29.21
CA ILE A 128 -3.02 -17.30 -27.99
C ILE A 128 -4.13 -17.21 -26.94
N LYS A 129 -5.31 -16.75 -27.33
CA LYS A 129 -6.47 -16.64 -26.44
C LYS A 129 -6.77 -17.97 -25.78
N ASN A 130 -6.85 -19.06 -26.55
CA ASN A 130 -7.14 -20.39 -26.00
C ASN A 130 -6.09 -20.83 -24.98
N TYR A 131 -4.80 -20.64 -25.29
CA TYR A 131 -3.72 -20.96 -24.34
C TYR A 131 -3.81 -20.13 -23.07
N LEU A 132 -4.02 -18.82 -23.19
CA LEU A 132 -4.09 -17.93 -22.04
C LEU A 132 -5.34 -18.19 -21.19
N THR A 133 -6.52 -18.38 -21.81
CA THR A 133 -7.75 -18.79 -21.13
C THR A 133 -7.50 -20.03 -20.29
N LYS A 134 -6.93 -21.07 -20.91
CA LYS A 134 -6.61 -22.32 -20.23
C LYS A 134 -5.60 -22.11 -19.10
N LEU A 135 -4.52 -21.37 -19.35
CA LEU A 135 -3.52 -21.08 -18.32
C LEU A 135 -4.11 -20.30 -17.14
N SER A 136 -5.07 -19.41 -17.37
CA SER A 136 -5.73 -18.65 -16.31
C SER A 136 -6.48 -19.53 -15.31
N GLU A 137 -6.88 -20.75 -15.71
CA GLU A 137 -7.54 -21.74 -14.85
C GLU A 137 -6.57 -22.33 -13.82
N ILE A 138 -5.29 -22.44 -14.16
CA ILE A 138 -4.28 -23.14 -13.34
C ILE A 138 -3.22 -22.22 -12.72
N ILE A 139 -3.19 -20.94 -13.10
CA ILE A 139 -2.10 -20.01 -12.77
C ILE A 139 -1.97 -19.70 -11.27
N LEU A 140 -3.03 -19.92 -10.50
CA LEU A 140 -3.02 -19.78 -9.03
C LEU A 140 -2.48 -21.03 -8.32
N GLU A 141 -2.63 -22.20 -8.95
CA GLU A 141 -2.21 -23.49 -8.39
C GLU A 141 -0.73 -23.74 -8.67
N TYR A 142 -0.30 -23.43 -9.89
CA TYR A 142 1.06 -23.66 -10.36
C TYR A 142 1.87 -22.38 -10.44
N TYR A 143 3.17 -22.53 -10.25
CA TYR A 143 4.09 -21.43 -10.38
C TYR A 143 4.40 -21.17 -11.86
N ILE A 144 3.77 -20.17 -12.47
CA ILE A 144 3.86 -19.89 -13.92
C ILE A 144 4.35 -18.46 -14.18
N GLY A 145 5.36 -18.33 -15.05
CA GLY A 145 5.76 -17.07 -15.69
C GLY A 145 5.53 -17.13 -17.20
N ILE A 146 4.82 -16.15 -17.75
CA ILE A 146 4.52 -16.06 -19.19
C ILE A 146 5.36 -14.95 -19.80
N VAL A 147 6.08 -15.26 -20.86
CA VAL A 147 6.95 -14.32 -21.58
C VAL A 147 6.63 -14.37 -23.06
N PHE A 148 6.22 -13.23 -23.61
CA PHE A 148 6.19 -13.00 -25.04
C PHE A 148 7.59 -12.62 -25.51
N TYR A 149 8.21 -13.48 -26.30
CA TYR A 149 9.57 -13.32 -26.79
C TYR A 149 9.54 -12.87 -28.25
N SER A 150 10.02 -11.66 -28.53
CA SER A 150 9.87 -11.06 -29.86
C SER A 150 10.99 -10.10 -30.21
N SER A 151 11.35 -10.01 -31.48
CA SER A 151 12.26 -8.99 -32.01
C SER A 151 11.63 -7.58 -32.06
N ASP A 152 10.33 -7.46 -31.80
CA ASP A 152 9.56 -6.21 -31.78
C ASP A 152 8.53 -6.27 -30.62
N PRO A 153 8.99 -6.25 -29.36
CA PRO A 153 8.11 -6.45 -28.20
C PRO A 153 7.16 -5.25 -27.97
N ASN A 154 5.95 -5.52 -27.48
CA ASN A 154 5.07 -4.44 -27.02
C ASN A 154 5.70 -3.77 -25.78
N VAL A 155 5.61 -2.44 -25.71
CA VAL A 155 6.09 -1.67 -24.55
C VAL A 155 5.05 -1.78 -23.43
N ILE A 156 5.23 -2.73 -22.52
CA ILE A 156 4.39 -2.91 -21.33
C ILE A 156 5.16 -2.46 -20.09
N GLU A 157 4.92 -1.21 -19.68
CA GLU A 157 5.61 -0.60 -18.54
C GLU A 157 4.74 -0.56 -17.27
N SER A 158 3.42 -0.68 -17.42
CA SER A 158 2.45 -0.66 -16.32
C SER A 158 1.54 -1.90 -16.31
N LEU A 159 0.82 -2.10 -15.19
CA LEU A 159 -0.23 -3.12 -15.09
C LEU A 159 -1.36 -2.86 -16.09
N GLU A 160 -1.68 -1.59 -16.32
CA GLU A 160 -2.74 -1.18 -17.24
C GLU A 160 -2.39 -1.55 -18.68
N ASP A 161 -1.15 -1.34 -19.10
CA ASP A 161 -0.67 -1.75 -20.43
C ASP A 161 -0.84 -3.28 -20.63
N SER A 162 -0.60 -4.06 -19.57
CA SER A 162 -0.81 -5.51 -19.62
C SER A 162 -2.29 -5.88 -19.72
N LYS A 163 -3.18 -5.15 -19.04
CA LYS A 163 -4.63 -5.39 -19.13
C LYS A 163 -5.14 -5.07 -20.53
N LEU A 164 -4.77 -3.91 -21.08
CA LEU A 164 -5.13 -3.49 -22.44
C LEU A 164 -4.64 -4.49 -23.50
N PHE A 165 -3.44 -5.06 -23.31
CA PHE A 165 -2.93 -6.11 -24.17
C PHE A 165 -3.79 -7.38 -24.14
N LEU A 166 -4.18 -7.85 -22.95
CA LEU A 166 -5.01 -9.04 -22.78
C LEU A 166 -6.45 -8.82 -23.28
N GLU A 167 -6.98 -7.61 -23.12
CA GLU A 167 -8.25 -7.19 -23.74
C GLU A 167 -8.19 -7.24 -25.26
N LYS A 168 -7.08 -6.79 -25.86
CA LYS A 168 -6.86 -6.86 -27.31
C LYS A 168 -6.83 -8.30 -27.84
N ILE A 169 -6.31 -9.25 -27.05
CA ILE A 169 -6.37 -10.69 -27.36
C ILE A 169 -7.82 -11.22 -27.29
N GLY A 170 -8.71 -10.53 -26.57
CA GLY A 170 -10.13 -10.88 -26.44
C GLY A 170 -10.44 -11.80 -25.26
N LEU A 171 -9.63 -11.74 -24.20
CA LEU A 171 -9.87 -12.44 -22.93
C LEU A 171 -10.99 -11.76 -22.13
N GLY A 172 -11.68 -12.53 -21.30
CA GLY A 172 -12.70 -12.05 -20.36
C GLY A 172 -12.08 -11.38 -19.14
N HIS A 173 -12.88 -10.58 -18.43
CA HIS A 173 -12.42 -9.79 -17.27
C HIS A 173 -11.70 -10.63 -16.20
N ASN A 174 -12.26 -11.79 -15.83
CA ASN A 174 -11.64 -12.65 -14.80
C ASN A 174 -10.30 -13.23 -15.26
N GLU A 175 -10.18 -13.60 -16.53
CA GLU A 175 -8.94 -14.11 -17.12
C GLU A 175 -7.87 -13.01 -17.13
N ILE A 176 -8.26 -11.78 -17.47
CA ILE A 176 -7.38 -10.61 -17.48
C ILE A 176 -6.85 -10.31 -16.08
N GLU A 177 -7.71 -10.28 -15.05
CA GLU A 177 -7.25 -10.05 -13.67
C GLU A 177 -6.25 -11.12 -13.22
N ASN A 178 -6.51 -12.39 -13.53
CA ASN A 178 -5.62 -13.50 -13.19
C ASN A 178 -4.27 -13.44 -13.93
N LEU A 179 -4.24 -13.03 -15.20
CA LEU A 179 -3.04 -13.10 -16.05
C LEU A 179 -2.21 -11.81 -16.08
N SER A 180 -2.80 -10.65 -15.79
CA SER A 180 -2.19 -9.32 -16.00
C SER A 180 -0.86 -9.09 -15.29
N MET A 181 -0.56 -9.86 -14.24
CA MET A 181 0.72 -9.81 -13.54
C MET A 181 1.73 -10.87 -13.99
N HIS A 182 1.29 -11.87 -14.74
CA HIS A 182 2.12 -13.00 -15.16
C HIS A 182 2.68 -12.83 -16.57
N VAL A 183 2.09 -11.94 -17.36
CA VAL A 183 2.47 -11.66 -18.75
C VAL A 183 3.57 -10.62 -18.81
N ASN A 184 4.63 -10.96 -19.54
CA ASN A 184 5.80 -10.11 -19.71
C ASN A 184 6.28 -10.14 -21.16
N PHE A 185 7.11 -9.15 -21.53
CA PHE A 185 7.69 -9.04 -22.87
C PHE A 185 9.22 -8.99 -22.78
N VAL A 186 9.88 -9.75 -23.65
CA VAL A 186 11.34 -9.80 -23.77
C VAL A 186 11.74 -9.61 -25.23
N ASP A 187 12.70 -8.72 -25.46
CA ASP A 187 13.28 -8.46 -26.77
C ASP A 187 14.27 -9.57 -27.19
N LYS A 188 14.06 -10.21 -28.34
CA LYS A 188 14.99 -11.20 -28.92
C LYS A 188 16.39 -10.60 -29.13
N GLY A 189 16.47 -9.29 -29.44
CA GLY A 189 17.72 -8.55 -29.65
C GLY A 189 18.44 -8.06 -28.39
N SER A 190 17.92 -8.33 -27.19
CA SER A 190 18.56 -7.91 -25.94
C SER A 190 19.92 -8.56 -25.73
N LYS A 191 20.93 -7.77 -25.36
CA LYS A 191 22.30 -8.25 -25.05
C LYS A 191 22.40 -9.04 -23.75
N ASP A 192 21.45 -8.85 -22.83
CA ASP A 192 21.42 -9.50 -21.51
C ASP A 192 20.09 -10.24 -21.33
N LYS A 193 19.95 -11.34 -22.09
CA LYS A 193 18.72 -12.15 -22.15
C LYS A 193 18.36 -12.69 -20.76
N LEU A 194 19.34 -13.18 -19.99
CA LEU A 194 19.16 -13.69 -18.63
C LEU A 194 18.50 -12.65 -17.71
N LEU A 195 19.02 -11.41 -17.70
CA LEU A 195 18.49 -10.35 -16.85
C LEU A 195 17.04 -9.97 -17.25
N CYS A 196 16.73 -10.01 -18.55
CA CYS A 196 15.38 -9.76 -19.06
C CYS A 196 14.39 -10.84 -18.57
N PHE A 197 14.75 -12.13 -18.68
CA PHE A 197 13.94 -13.24 -18.18
C PHE A 197 13.80 -13.20 -16.66
N GLU A 198 14.87 -12.89 -15.92
CA GLU A 198 14.82 -12.72 -14.46
C GLU A 198 13.87 -11.60 -14.04
N LYS A 199 13.92 -10.45 -14.74
CA LYS A 199 13.05 -9.30 -14.45
C LYS A 199 11.58 -9.60 -14.75
N ALA A 200 11.29 -10.20 -15.90
CA ALA A 200 9.94 -10.65 -16.28
C ALA A 200 9.39 -11.58 -15.21
N PHE A 201 10.19 -12.55 -14.82
CA PHE A 201 9.82 -13.50 -13.80
C PHE A 201 9.57 -12.88 -12.43
N ARG A 202 10.43 -11.96 -11.98
CA ARG A 202 10.23 -11.26 -10.70
C ARG A 202 8.91 -10.50 -10.66
N LYS A 203 8.47 -9.93 -11.79
CA LYS A 203 7.14 -9.29 -11.88
C LYS A 203 6.04 -10.32 -11.62
N SER A 204 6.10 -11.48 -12.27
CA SER A 204 5.18 -12.61 -12.01
C SER A 204 5.26 -13.10 -10.55
N GLN A 205 6.43 -13.05 -9.91
CA GLN A 205 6.61 -13.43 -8.51
C GLN A 205 5.98 -12.49 -7.49
N ASN A 206 5.95 -11.21 -7.80
CA ASN A 206 5.21 -10.27 -6.96
C ASN A 206 3.71 -10.58 -6.99
N SER A 207 3.20 -11.17 -8.08
CA SER A 207 1.80 -11.65 -8.13
C SER A 207 1.56 -12.75 -7.11
N ASN A 208 2.44 -13.74 -7.00
CA ASN A 208 2.33 -14.81 -6.01
C ASN A 208 2.22 -14.28 -4.56
N LEU A 209 2.97 -13.22 -4.23
CA LEU A 209 2.85 -12.57 -2.93
C LEU A 209 1.49 -11.86 -2.76
N LEU A 210 0.97 -11.23 -3.81
CA LEU A 210 -0.36 -10.62 -3.80
C LEU A 210 -1.47 -11.66 -3.70
N SER A 211 -1.35 -12.81 -4.38
CA SER A 211 -2.28 -13.94 -4.26
C SER A 211 -2.36 -14.43 -2.81
N LEU A 212 -1.22 -14.57 -2.14
CA LEU A 212 -1.18 -14.90 -0.72
C LEU A 212 -1.97 -13.89 0.14
N TYR A 213 -1.85 -12.59 -0.15
CA TYR A 213 -2.63 -11.55 0.52
C TYR A 213 -4.13 -11.64 0.19
N SER A 214 -4.48 -11.79 -1.10
CA SER A 214 -5.87 -11.91 -1.57
C SER A 214 -6.56 -13.13 -0.97
N GLU A 215 -5.93 -14.30 -1.00
CA GLU A 215 -6.53 -15.48 -0.40
C GLU A 215 -6.63 -15.40 1.12
N SER A 216 -5.66 -14.73 1.78
CA SER A 216 -5.73 -14.47 3.22
C SER A 216 -6.90 -13.54 3.54
N TYR A 217 -7.11 -12.53 2.70
CA TYR A 217 -8.26 -11.63 2.77
C TYR A 217 -9.57 -12.40 2.59
N ASP A 218 -9.71 -13.17 1.52
CA ASP A 218 -10.94 -13.91 1.20
C ASP A 218 -11.32 -14.89 2.31
N LYS A 219 -10.34 -15.65 2.82
CA LYS A 219 -10.55 -16.55 3.97
C LYS A 219 -10.94 -15.77 5.22
N THR A 220 -10.32 -14.62 5.48
CA THR A 220 -10.68 -13.77 6.62
C THR A 220 -12.12 -13.28 6.50
N ILE A 221 -12.53 -12.80 5.33
CA ILE A 221 -13.88 -12.33 5.08
C ILE A 221 -14.89 -13.48 5.17
N GLN A 222 -14.56 -14.66 4.66
CA GLN A 222 -15.44 -15.82 4.74
C GLN A 222 -15.63 -16.28 6.19
N GLU A 223 -14.57 -16.37 6.99
CA GLU A 223 -14.69 -16.67 8.43
C GLU A 223 -15.50 -15.60 9.17
N LEU A 224 -15.35 -14.33 8.81
CA LEU A 224 -16.16 -13.24 9.38
C LEU A 224 -17.63 -13.37 8.99
N LYS A 225 -17.93 -13.66 7.72
CA LYS A 225 -19.30 -13.89 7.22
C LYS A 225 -19.96 -15.06 7.94
N GLU A 226 -19.29 -16.20 8.06
CA GLU A 226 -19.80 -17.38 8.76
C GLU A 226 -20.11 -17.06 10.22
N ARG A 227 -19.18 -16.43 10.93
CA ARG A 227 -19.41 -16.00 12.32
C ARG A 227 -20.54 -14.98 12.44
N MET A 228 -20.68 -14.05 11.50
CA MET A 228 -21.78 -13.10 11.50
C MET A 228 -23.12 -13.76 11.18
N TRP A 229 -23.14 -14.79 10.32
CA TRP A 229 -24.33 -15.52 9.85
C TRP A 229 -24.82 -16.61 10.82
N ASP A 230 -23.95 -17.18 11.65
CA ASP A 230 -24.35 -18.13 12.70
C ASP A 230 -25.23 -17.48 13.81
N ILE A 231 -25.50 -16.17 13.69
CA ILE A 231 -26.58 -15.26 14.17
C ILE A 231 -27.18 -15.44 15.58
N ASN A 232 -27.27 -16.64 16.15
CA ASN A 232 -27.90 -16.85 17.46
C ASN A 232 -26.93 -16.94 18.65
N ASN A 233 -25.60 -16.91 18.47
CA ASN A 233 -24.64 -17.05 19.58
C ASN A 233 -23.55 -15.95 19.69
N ASN A 234 -23.49 -14.98 18.77
CA ASN A 234 -22.43 -13.97 18.73
C ASN A 234 -22.78 -12.62 19.36
N GLU A 235 -23.81 -12.57 20.22
CA GLU A 235 -23.91 -11.46 21.18
C GLU A 235 -22.54 -11.25 21.85
N SER A 236 -21.84 -12.31 22.28
CA SER A 236 -20.51 -12.20 22.90
C SER A 236 -19.38 -11.60 22.05
N LEU A 237 -19.47 -11.63 20.71
CA LEU A 237 -18.41 -11.14 19.81
C LEU A 237 -18.53 -9.63 19.53
N ILE A 238 -19.73 -9.07 19.76
CA ILE A 238 -20.09 -7.66 19.53
C ILE A 238 -20.50 -6.95 20.84
N HIS A 239 -20.93 -7.69 21.86
CA HIS A 239 -21.30 -7.15 23.15
C HIS A 239 -20.06 -6.84 23.97
N TYR A 240 -19.95 -5.55 24.32
CA TYR A 240 -19.39 -5.01 25.54
C TYR A 240 -18.52 -5.95 26.41
N ASP A 241 -17.32 -6.28 25.94
CA ASP A 241 -16.25 -6.84 26.79
C ASP A 241 -15.46 -5.69 27.43
N TYR A 242 -14.91 -5.91 28.62
CA TYR A 242 -14.04 -4.95 29.32
C TYR A 242 -12.85 -4.52 28.46
N LEU A 243 -12.34 -5.41 27.60
CA LEU A 243 -11.24 -5.13 26.66
C LEU A 243 -11.64 -4.22 25.50
N ILE A 244 -12.94 -4.05 25.27
CA ILE A 244 -13.53 -3.32 24.15
C ILE A 244 -14.22 -2.02 24.64
N GLU A 245 -14.13 -1.75 25.94
CA GLU A 245 -14.80 -0.66 26.61
C GLU A 245 -14.32 0.71 26.10
N GLY A 246 -15.21 1.45 25.42
CA GLY A 246 -14.92 2.77 24.83
C GLY A 246 -14.68 2.75 23.32
N MET A 247 -14.86 1.60 22.66
CA MET A 247 -14.82 1.47 21.20
C MET A 247 -16.22 1.50 20.58
N GLN A 248 -16.33 2.01 19.35
CA GLN A 248 -17.54 1.86 18.53
C GLN A 248 -17.56 0.50 17.81
N ILE A 249 -18.74 0.07 17.39
CA ILE A 249 -18.94 -1.28 16.80
C ILE A 249 -18.05 -1.53 15.57
N ASP A 250 -17.88 -0.52 14.73
CA ASP A 250 -17.06 -0.58 13.54
C ASP A 250 -15.56 -0.66 13.85
N ASP A 251 -15.07 0.02 14.90
CA ASP A 251 -13.69 -0.14 15.38
C ASP A 251 -13.44 -1.57 15.89
N ILE A 252 -14.43 -2.15 16.59
CA ILE A 252 -14.38 -3.53 17.08
C ILE A 252 -14.26 -4.50 15.90
N PHE A 253 -15.12 -4.32 14.89
CA PHE A 253 -15.06 -5.12 13.66
C PHE A 253 -13.71 -5.01 12.96
N TYR A 254 -13.14 -3.81 12.88
CA TYR A 254 -11.83 -3.61 12.25
C TYR A 254 -10.70 -4.32 13.00
N GLU A 255 -10.68 -4.25 14.33
CA GLU A 255 -9.68 -4.95 15.15
C GLU A 255 -9.81 -6.48 15.05
N ILE A 256 -11.04 -7.00 15.05
CA ILE A 256 -11.29 -8.43 14.82
C ILE A 256 -10.76 -8.84 13.44
N TYR A 257 -11.08 -8.07 12.39
CA TYR A 257 -10.59 -8.32 11.03
C TYR A 257 -9.06 -8.35 11.00
N LYS A 258 -8.39 -7.32 11.53
CA LYS A 258 -6.93 -7.19 11.53
C LYS A 258 -6.26 -8.35 12.26
N SER A 259 -6.76 -8.72 13.43
CA SER A 259 -6.26 -9.86 14.21
C SER A 259 -6.39 -11.18 13.44
N ARG A 260 -7.54 -11.41 12.81
CA ARG A 260 -7.80 -12.62 12.02
C ARG A 260 -6.97 -12.69 10.76
N PHE A 261 -6.89 -11.58 10.03
CA PHE A 261 -6.05 -11.45 8.85
C PHE A 261 -4.59 -11.75 9.20
N ASN A 262 -4.05 -11.14 10.25
CA ASN A 262 -2.67 -11.40 10.70
C ASN A 262 -2.43 -12.86 11.02
N LYS A 263 -3.38 -13.52 11.70
CA LYS A 263 -3.30 -14.94 12.01
C LYS A 263 -3.28 -15.79 10.74
N ILE A 264 -4.28 -15.64 9.87
CA ILE A 264 -4.42 -16.41 8.63
C ILE A 264 -3.22 -16.19 7.70
N TYR A 265 -2.82 -14.93 7.52
CA TYR A 265 -1.64 -14.58 6.73
C TYR A 265 -0.38 -15.24 7.27
N SER A 266 -0.17 -15.21 8.60
CA SER A 266 0.99 -15.84 9.22
C SER A 266 0.99 -17.36 9.02
N GLU A 267 -0.15 -18.02 9.25
CA GLU A 267 -0.31 -19.47 9.04
C GLU A 267 0.03 -19.84 7.58
N LYS A 268 -0.58 -19.18 6.60
CA LYS A 268 -0.31 -19.42 5.17
C LYS A 268 1.13 -19.11 4.79
N CYS A 269 1.71 -18.03 5.32
CA CYS A 269 3.11 -17.69 5.10
C CYS A 269 4.06 -18.79 5.55
N PHE A 270 3.75 -19.48 6.66
CA PHE A 270 4.56 -20.59 7.16
C PHE A 270 4.33 -21.87 6.37
N GLU A 271 3.08 -22.25 6.11
CA GLU A 271 2.72 -23.47 5.39
C GLU A 271 3.23 -23.45 3.94
N GLU A 272 3.08 -22.32 3.25
CA GLU A 272 3.43 -22.16 1.84
C GLU A 272 4.65 -21.26 1.64
N TYR A 273 5.52 -21.17 2.65
CA TYR A 273 6.74 -20.36 2.65
C TYR A 273 7.62 -20.62 1.41
N GLY A 274 7.73 -21.89 1.02
CA GLY A 274 8.49 -22.33 -0.15
C GLY A 274 7.90 -21.86 -1.49
N LYS A 275 6.58 -21.73 -1.57
CA LYS A 275 5.82 -21.34 -2.77
C LYS A 275 5.77 -19.82 -2.92
N TYR A 276 5.48 -19.08 -1.86
CA TYR A 276 5.22 -17.63 -1.97
C TYR A 276 6.39 -16.73 -1.57
N ILE A 277 7.16 -17.08 -0.54
CA ILE A 277 8.14 -16.17 0.06
C ILE A 277 9.56 -16.42 -0.45
N ASN A 278 9.98 -17.69 -0.51
CA ASN A 278 11.32 -18.05 -0.96
C ASN A 278 11.66 -17.57 -2.38
N PRO A 279 10.76 -17.65 -3.37
CA PRO A 279 11.10 -17.22 -4.72
C PRO A 279 11.27 -15.71 -4.85
N VAL A 280 10.46 -14.92 -4.13
CA VAL A 280 10.63 -13.47 -4.04
C VAL A 280 11.98 -13.12 -3.40
N ARG A 281 12.33 -13.76 -2.27
CA ARG A 281 13.63 -13.54 -1.61
C ARG A 281 14.80 -13.93 -2.49
N LYS A 282 14.76 -15.12 -3.11
CA LYS A 282 15.82 -15.60 -4.01
C LYS A 282 15.98 -14.68 -5.23
N SER A 283 14.90 -14.27 -5.87
CA SER A 283 14.97 -13.36 -7.03
C SER A 283 15.58 -12.00 -6.65
N ILE A 284 15.25 -11.45 -5.48
CA ILE A 284 15.88 -10.22 -4.98
C ILE A 284 17.37 -10.47 -4.68
N GLN A 285 17.72 -11.59 -4.06
CA GLN A 285 19.12 -11.93 -3.74
C GLN A 285 19.97 -12.16 -4.99
N ILE A 286 19.44 -12.85 -6.01
CA ILE A 286 20.11 -13.06 -7.29
C ILE A 286 20.29 -11.72 -8.00
N TYR A 287 19.23 -10.92 -8.08
CA TYR A 287 19.27 -9.59 -8.66
C TYR A 287 20.32 -8.70 -7.98
N GLU A 288 20.45 -8.73 -6.66
CA GLU A 288 21.46 -7.94 -5.95
C GLU A 288 22.85 -8.57 -6.03
N GLY A 289 22.96 -9.90 -5.98
CA GLY A 289 24.22 -10.64 -6.00
C GLY A 289 24.90 -10.73 -7.37
N ASN A 290 24.15 -10.64 -8.46
CA ASN A 290 24.68 -10.64 -9.82
C ASN A 290 25.31 -9.30 -10.23
N LYS A 291 25.14 -8.26 -9.42
CA LYS A 291 25.70 -6.96 -9.72
C LYS A 291 27.08 -6.85 -9.07
N ASN A 292 28.12 -6.91 -9.89
CA ASN A 292 29.48 -6.52 -9.49
C ASN A 292 29.55 -4.99 -9.36
N LEU A 293 28.91 -4.45 -8.33
CA LEU A 293 28.88 -3.01 -8.08
C LEU A 293 30.11 -2.62 -7.28
N GLU A 294 30.80 -1.58 -7.76
CA GLU A 294 31.80 -0.90 -6.95
C GLU A 294 31.13 -0.27 -5.72
N GLU A 295 31.90 -0.13 -4.63
CA GLU A 295 31.41 0.43 -3.36
C GLU A 295 30.75 1.81 -3.56
N GLU A 296 31.25 2.61 -4.49
CA GLU A 296 30.67 3.90 -4.87
C GLU A 296 29.27 3.78 -5.46
N GLU A 297 29.03 2.80 -6.34
CA GLU A 297 27.73 2.60 -6.97
C GLU A 297 26.70 2.10 -5.95
N ILE A 298 27.13 1.24 -5.02
CA ILE A 298 26.31 0.81 -3.88
C ILE A 298 25.89 2.04 -3.05
N LYS A 299 26.84 2.91 -2.69
CA LYS A 299 26.56 4.14 -1.93
C LYS A 299 25.58 5.06 -2.66
N ARG A 300 25.75 5.28 -3.98
CA ARG A 300 24.80 6.07 -4.79
C ARG A 300 23.40 5.49 -4.76
N ARG A 301 23.25 4.18 -4.95
CA ARG A 301 21.93 3.51 -4.94
C ARG A 301 21.27 3.56 -3.57
N VAL A 302 22.03 3.33 -2.50
CA VAL A 302 21.53 3.46 -1.11
C VAL A 302 21.04 4.88 -0.86
N PHE A 303 21.82 5.88 -1.26
CA PHE A 303 21.43 7.29 -1.11
C PHE A 303 20.14 7.63 -1.87
N ILE A 304 20.03 7.23 -3.15
CA ILE A 304 18.84 7.46 -3.98
C ILE A 304 17.63 6.76 -3.38
N SER A 305 17.74 5.47 -3.06
CA SER A 305 16.65 4.68 -2.48
C SER A 305 16.15 5.27 -1.14
N ARG A 306 17.07 5.65 -0.24
CA ARG A 306 16.71 6.28 1.04
C ARG A 306 16.06 7.65 0.83
N SER A 307 16.53 8.45 -0.12
CA SER A 307 15.97 9.76 -0.43
C SER A 307 14.56 9.64 -1.01
N VAL A 308 14.35 8.74 -1.96
CA VAL A 308 13.03 8.43 -2.54
C VAL A 308 12.08 7.93 -1.45
N LYS A 309 12.53 7.04 -0.56
CA LYS A 309 11.74 6.54 0.57
C LYS A 309 11.32 7.67 1.52
N GLU A 310 12.25 8.52 1.92
CA GLU A 310 11.97 9.65 2.81
C GLU A 310 10.94 10.61 2.18
N LEU A 311 11.13 10.99 0.92
CA LEU A 311 10.20 11.87 0.21
C LEU A 311 8.82 11.22 0.03
N ASN A 312 8.76 9.92 -0.28
CA ASN A 312 7.51 9.18 -0.38
C ASN A 312 6.75 9.17 0.96
N ASN A 313 7.46 8.99 2.09
CA ASN A 313 6.85 9.05 3.42
C ASN A 313 6.30 10.45 3.73
N LEU A 314 7.03 11.50 3.36
CA LEU A 314 6.57 12.89 3.50
C LEU A 314 5.34 13.20 2.62
N LEU A 315 5.27 12.64 1.41
CA LEU A 315 4.14 12.79 0.50
C LEU A 315 2.89 12.03 0.99
N LYS A 316 3.07 10.85 1.57
CA LYS A 316 1.98 10.01 2.07
C LYS A 316 1.31 10.53 3.34
N LYS A 317 1.85 11.57 3.97
CA LYS A 317 1.43 12.04 5.31
C LYS A 317 1.32 10.86 6.28
N GLU A 318 2.38 10.06 6.41
CA GLU A 318 2.49 9.18 7.58
C GLU A 318 2.64 10.08 8.82
N SER A 319 1.50 10.58 9.29
CA SER A 319 1.32 11.48 10.40
C SER A 319 1.09 10.66 11.65
N TYR A 320 1.59 11.14 12.78
CA TYR A 320 1.17 10.64 14.09
C TYR A 320 -0.28 11.04 14.45
N LEU A 321 -1.03 11.64 13.52
CA LEU A 321 -2.40 12.08 13.72
C LEU A 321 -3.37 11.25 12.90
N SER A 322 -4.36 10.68 13.57
CA SER A 322 -5.54 10.10 12.93
C SER A 322 -6.73 11.05 13.07
N GLU A 323 -7.56 11.13 12.04
CA GLU A 323 -8.85 11.83 12.14
C GLU A 323 -9.73 11.14 13.20
N CYS A 324 -10.48 11.94 13.95
CA CYS A 324 -11.44 11.43 14.93
C CYS A 324 -12.85 11.45 14.34
N LYS A 325 -13.61 10.36 14.50
CA LYS A 325 -15.04 10.43 14.20
C LYS A 325 -15.71 11.28 15.28
N LYS A 326 -16.71 12.06 14.87
CA LYS A 326 -17.41 12.97 15.78
C LYS A 326 -18.05 12.24 16.96
N SER A 327 -18.52 11.03 16.75
CA SER A 327 -19.25 10.22 17.74
C SER A 327 -18.36 9.36 18.64
N ASP A 328 -17.05 9.34 18.41
CA ASP A 328 -16.12 8.53 19.21
C ASP A 328 -15.90 9.14 20.58
N ASP A 329 -15.79 8.30 21.60
CA ASP A 329 -15.45 8.77 22.95
C ASP A 329 -14.10 9.52 22.95
N ILE A 330 -13.96 10.45 23.90
CA ILE A 330 -12.72 11.17 24.16
C ILE A 330 -11.71 10.22 24.81
N LYS A 331 -10.48 10.20 24.29
CA LYS A 331 -9.40 9.26 24.65
C LYS A 331 -8.09 9.98 24.95
N PHE A 332 -7.17 9.29 25.62
CA PHE A 332 -5.80 9.75 25.81
C PHE A 332 -5.16 10.08 24.44
N GLY A 333 -4.41 11.18 24.35
CA GLY A 333 -3.77 11.62 23.11
C GLY A 333 -4.68 12.40 22.16
N ASP A 334 -5.98 12.55 22.45
CA ASP A 334 -6.84 13.44 21.67
C ASP A 334 -6.34 14.89 21.71
N LEU A 335 -6.28 15.50 20.53
CA LEU A 335 -5.91 16.89 20.35
C LEU A 335 -7.17 17.76 20.28
N ILE A 336 -7.31 18.65 21.26
CA ILE A 336 -8.44 19.57 21.39
C ILE A 336 -7.93 20.99 21.19
N LYS A 337 -8.49 21.71 20.23
CA LYS A 337 -8.32 23.15 20.10
C LYS A 337 -9.33 23.82 21.03
N ILE A 338 -8.83 24.67 21.93
CA ILE A 338 -9.65 25.54 22.78
C ILE A 338 -9.17 26.97 22.55
N GLU A 339 -10.08 27.83 22.09
CA GLU A 339 -9.75 29.15 21.56
C GLU A 339 -8.63 29.04 20.49
N ASP A 340 -7.54 29.78 20.64
CA ASP A 340 -6.39 29.77 19.73
C ASP A 340 -5.28 28.79 20.14
N SER A 341 -5.49 28.01 21.21
CA SER A 341 -4.50 27.09 21.76
C SER A 341 -4.87 25.62 21.55
N HIS A 342 -3.86 24.76 21.49
CA HIS A 342 -4.03 23.32 21.33
C HIS A 342 -3.65 22.59 22.61
N TYR A 343 -4.44 21.57 22.94
CA TYR A 343 -4.31 20.80 24.17
C TYR A 343 -4.39 19.32 23.89
N MET A 344 -3.56 18.52 24.55
CA MET A 344 -3.59 17.07 24.49
C MET A 344 -4.28 16.52 25.74
N VAL A 345 -5.21 15.58 25.56
CA VAL A 345 -5.81 14.81 26.65
C VAL A 345 -4.77 13.86 27.25
N ILE A 346 -4.52 13.98 28.56
CA ILE A 346 -3.56 13.13 29.29
C ILE A 346 -4.19 12.25 30.37
N THR A 347 -5.50 12.40 30.62
CA THR A 347 -6.22 11.44 31.47
C THR A 347 -6.11 10.05 30.85
N GLN A 348 -5.79 9.05 31.67
CA GLN A 348 -5.60 7.69 31.19
C GLN A 348 -6.90 7.11 30.65
N ASP A 349 -6.81 6.26 29.63
CA ASP A 349 -7.99 5.66 28.99
C ASP A 349 -8.86 4.90 30.00
N CYS A 350 -8.27 4.18 30.96
CA CYS A 350 -9.02 3.46 31.99
C CYS A 350 -9.85 4.38 32.93
N ASP A 351 -9.45 5.65 33.05
CA ASP A 351 -10.17 6.67 33.81
C ASP A 351 -11.19 7.43 32.92
N LEU A 352 -10.97 7.47 31.59
CA LEU A 352 -11.86 8.07 30.59
C LEU A 352 -12.96 7.12 30.08
N SER A 353 -12.74 5.81 30.10
CA SER A 353 -13.67 4.80 29.65
C SER A 353 -15.02 4.92 30.39
N ILE A 354 -16.11 5.13 29.63
CA ILE A 354 -17.46 5.27 30.19
C ILE A 354 -18.11 3.90 30.23
N ARG A 355 -18.33 3.37 31.44
CA ARG A 355 -18.98 2.07 31.66
C ARG A 355 -20.48 2.14 31.47
N LEU A 356 -21.05 1.09 30.86
CA LEU A 356 -22.50 0.99 30.66
C LEU A 356 -23.31 1.10 31.97
N LEU A 357 -22.77 0.54 33.07
CA LEU A 357 -23.41 0.50 34.38
C LEU A 357 -22.75 1.40 35.44
N GLY A 358 -21.60 2.02 35.14
CA GLY A 358 -20.74 2.63 36.17
C GLY A 358 -20.28 4.06 35.91
N GLY A 359 -20.70 4.68 34.79
CA GLY A 359 -20.21 6.02 34.41
C GLY A 359 -18.70 6.04 34.16
N ARG A 360 -18.11 7.24 34.19
CA ARG A 360 -16.67 7.47 34.13
C ARG A 360 -16.07 7.50 35.54
N LYS A 361 -14.84 7.01 35.72
CA LYS A 361 -14.17 7.03 37.04
C LYS A 361 -13.78 8.46 37.47
N SER A 362 -13.40 9.31 36.51
CA SER A 362 -13.14 10.73 36.73
C SER A 362 -14.22 11.60 36.09
N ASN A 363 -14.73 12.58 36.85
CA ASN A 363 -15.61 13.62 36.31
C ASN A 363 -14.85 14.76 35.61
N PHE A 364 -13.52 14.68 35.60
CA PHE A 364 -12.67 15.69 35.00
C PHE A 364 -11.73 15.08 33.97
N ILE A 365 -11.49 15.83 32.90
CA ILE A 365 -10.49 15.54 31.88
C ILE A 365 -9.32 16.49 32.10
N THR A 366 -8.12 15.92 32.18
CA THR A 366 -6.86 16.63 32.34
C THR A 366 -6.19 16.80 31.00
N LEU A 367 -5.76 18.03 30.73
CA LEU A 367 -5.15 18.46 29.49
C LEU A 367 -3.78 19.08 29.76
N ILE A 368 -2.87 18.94 28.78
CA ILE A 368 -1.64 19.72 28.71
C ILE A 368 -1.62 20.54 27.43
N LYS A 369 -1.01 21.72 27.46
CA LYS A 369 -0.89 22.54 26.27
C LYS A 369 0.21 22.00 25.35
N ILE A 370 -0.04 21.99 24.05
CA ILE A 370 0.92 21.60 23.03
C ILE A 370 0.97 22.63 21.90
N ASN A 371 2.14 22.73 21.26
CA ASN A 371 2.30 23.47 20.03
C ASN A 371 2.01 22.54 18.86
N TYR A 372 1.00 22.90 18.08
CA TYR A 372 0.61 22.19 16.88
C TYR A 372 0.59 23.14 15.68
N SER A 373 1.36 22.82 14.65
CA SER A 373 1.30 23.50 13.36
C SER A 373 1.33 22.50 12.21
N ILE A 374 0.67 22.86 11.12
CA ILE A 374 0.77 22.16 9.84
C ILE A 374 1.24 23.19 8.83
N ASP A 375 2.51 23.11 8.47
CA ASP A 375 3.13 24.01 7.52
C ASP A 375 3.49 23.24 6.24
N ASP A 376 3.63 23.92 5.11
CA ASP A 376 4.15 23.26 3.91
C ASP A 376 5.67 23.06 4.05
N PHE A 377 6.19 21.92 3.58
CA PHE A 377 7.63 21.68 3.55
C PHE A 377 8.29 22.63 2.55
N THR A 378 9.12 23.52 3.08
CA THR A 378 9.96 24.35 2.24
C THR A 378 11.11 23.55 1.63
N ASN A 379 11.59 23.99 0.47
CA ASN A 379 12.78 23.46 -0.20
C ASN A 379 13.99 23.34 0.74
N ASN A 380 14.16 24.30 1.66
CA ASN A 380 15.24 24.26 2.64
C ASN A 380 15.13 23.07 3.60
N LEU A 381 13.93 22.73 4.09
CA LEU A 381 13.72 21.59 4.98
C LEU A 381 13.95 20.26 4.25
N ILE A 382 13.46 20.16 3.01
CA ILE A 382 13.70 18.99 2.15
C ILE A 382 15.20 18.82 1.90
N SER A 383 15.89 19.91 1.53
CA SER A 383 17.34 19.93 1.31
C SER A 383 18.10 19.44 2.55
N LYS A 384 17.70 19.85 3.76
CA LYS A 384 18.32 19.39 5.01
C LYS A 384 18.17 17.89 5.22
N LYS A 385 16.97 17.33 5.00
CA LYS A 385 16.73 15.88 5.11
C LYS A 385 17.56 15.08 4.11
N ILE A 386 17.58 15.50 2.84
CA ILE A 386 18.39 14.82 1.81
C ILE A 386 19.89 14.93 2.12
N LYS A 387 20.37 16.11 2.54
CA LYS A 387 21.77 16.30 2.98
C LYS A 387 22.13 15.42 4.17
N TYR A 388 21.22 15.22 5.11
CA TYR A 388 21.43 14.30 6.22
C TYR A 388 21.61 12.86 5.73
N ILE A 389 20.74 12.38 4.83
CA ILE A 389 20.87 11.03 4.22
C ILE A 389 22.19 10.91 3.45
N PHE A 390 22.56 11.95 2.70
CA PHE A 390 23.83 12.01 1.97
C PHE A 390 25.02 11.87 2.93
N ASN A 391 25.04 12.66 4.01
CA ASN A 391 26.10 12.60 5.02
C ASN A 391 26.19 11.24 5.72
N GLN A 392 25.05 10.57 5.97
CA GLN A 392 25.02 9.22 6.54
C GLN A 392 25.52 8.15 5.57
N THR A 393 25.47 8.41 4.26
CA THR A 393 25.82 7.43 3.22
C THR A 393 27.26 7.61 2.72
N PHE A 394 27.75 8.86 2.66
CA PHE A 394 29.05 9.23 2.11
C PHE A 394 30.02 9.81 3.15
N GLY A 395 29.71 9.69 4.45
CA GLY A 395 30.31 10.45 5.57
C GLY A 395 31.82 10.66 5.55
N ASP A 396 32.61 9.65 5.16
CA ASP A 396 34.08 9.71 5.19
C ASP A 396 34.72 10.01 3.81
N THR A 397 33.95 9.95 2.71
CA THR A 397 34.41 10.14 1.32
C THR A 397 33.88 11.43 0.71
N LYS A 398 34.12 12.56 1.39
CA LYS A 398 33.48 13.86 1.09
C LYS A 398 33.98 14.59 -0.17
N SER A 399 35.09 14.19 -0.78
CA SER A 399 35.73 14.98 -1.83
C SER A 399 35.23 14.60 -3.22
N GLY A 400 34.20 15.31 -3.72
CA GLY A 400 33.92 15.41 -5.16
C GLY A 400 32.47 15.17 -5.60
N TYR A 401 31.62 14.58 -4.75
CA TYR A 401 30.24 14.29 -5.15
C TYR A 401 29.28 15.46 -4.92
N ASN A 402 28.53 15.78 -5.97
CA ASN A 402 27.40 16.70 -5.91
C ASN A 402 26.10 15.91 -5.76
N ILE A 403 25.32 16.27 -4.73
CA ILE A 403 24.03 15.65 -4.41
C ILE A 403 23.09 15.66 -5.62
N VAL A 404 23.03 16.80 -6.32
CA VAL A 404 22.14 17.00 -7.46
C VAL A 404 22.52 16.06 -8.60
N ASP A 405 23.82 15.95 -8.89
CA ASP A 405 24.32 15.11 -9.98
C ASP A 405 24.05 13.62 -9.71
N ILE A 406 24.16 13.17 -8.45
CA ILE A 406 23.79 11.81 -8.07
C ILE A 406 22.28 11.58 -8.25
N ILE A 407 21.43 12.50 -7.80
CA ILE A 407 19.97 12.39 -7.98
C ILE A 407 19.62 12.33 -9.47
N LYS A 408 20.21 13.21 -10.27
CA LYS A 408 19.96 13.28 -11.72
C LYS A 408 20.40 12.02 -12.45
N SER A 409 21.42 11.32 -11.94
CA SER A 409 21.85 10.03 -12.51
C SER A 409 20.77 8.93 -12.45
N ASP A 410 19.79 9.04 -11.54
CA ASP A 410 18.56 8.24 -11.53
C ASP A 410 17.32 9.09 -11.21
N ILE A 411 17.04 10.06 -12.08
CA ILE A 411 15.85 10.90 -11.95
C ILE A 411 14.54 10.10 -12.11
N THR A 412 14.59 8.92 -12.73
CA THR A 412 13.40 8.11 -13.00
C THR A 412 12.70 7.66 -11.72
N SER A 413 13.47 7.34 -10.68
CA SER A 413 12.96 6.97 -9.37
C SER A 413 12.17 8.12 -8.70
N PHE A 414 12.56 9.38 -8.92
CA PHE A 414 11.87 10.57 -8.39
C PHE A 414 10.65 10.97 -9.24
N LYS A 415 10.71 10.79 -10.56
CA LYS A 415 9.56 11.01 -11.46
C LYS A 415 8.37 10.14 -11.10
N LYS A 416 8.60 8.91 -10.61
CA LYS A 416 7.53 8.01 -10.09
C LYS A 416 6.77 8.59 -8.89
N LEU A 417 7.35 9.57 -8.20
CA LEU A 417 6.71 10.33 -7.12
C LEU A 417 6.14 11.68 -7.60
N ASN A 418 6.05 11.90 -8.92
CA ASN A 418 5.70 13.18 -9.55
C ASN A 418 6.67 14.33 -9.21
N ILE A 419 7.94 14.01 -8.93
CA ILE A 419 9.00 15.01 -8.67
C ILE A 419 9.84 15.17 -9.93
N SER A 420 9.78 16.36 -10.54
CA SER A 420 10.55 16.67 -11.76
C SER A 420 12.00 17.04 -11.44
N GLU A 421 12.85 17.01 -12.46
CA GLU A 421 14.24 17.49 -12.35
C GLU A 421 14.31 18.96 -11.95
N SER A 422 13.43 19.81 -12.49
CA SER A 422 13.35 21.23 -12.11
C SER A 422 13.00 21.43 -10.63
N MET A 423 12.14 20.58 -10.06
CA MET A 423 11.83 20.62 -8.62
C MET A 423 13.07 20.25 -7.80
N ILE A 424 13.83 19.22 -8.22
CA ILE A 424 15.10 18.85 -7.56
C ILE A 424 16.09 20.01 -7.61
N ASP A 425 16.22 20.68 -8.76
CA ASP A 425 17.11 21.83 -8.90
C ASP A 425 16.72 22.95 -7.92
N ASN A 426 15.43 23.29 -7.85
CA ASN A 426 14.92 24.32 -6.94
C ASN A 426 15.21 24.01 -5.46
N ILE A 427 15.12 22.74 -5.04
CA ILE A 427 15.38 22.33 -3.64
C ILE A 427 16.77 22.76 -3.16
N PHE A 428 17.77 22.76 -4.04
CA PHE A 428 19.15 23.09 -3.68
C PHE A 428 19.56 24.52 -4.04
N ILE A 429 18.69 25.31 -4.68
CA ILE A 429 18.95 26.72 -5.01
C ILE A 429 18.66 27.62 -3.79
N ASN A 430 19.65 28.41 -3.38
CA ASN A 430 19.53 29.27 -2.18
C ASN A 430 18.40 30.31 -2.27
N LYS A 431 18.07 30.83 -3.46
CA LYS A 431 16.99 31.81 -3.68
C LYS A 431 15.58 31.20 -3.60
N GLU A 432 15.49 29.87 -3.68
CA GLU A 432 14.25 29.10 -3.75
C GLU A 432 13.92 28.42 -2.41
N LYS A 433 14.69 28.72 -1.36
CA LYS A 433 14.65 28.03 -0.06
C LYS A 433 13.28 27.99 0.61
N ASP A 434 12.50 29.06 0.45
CA ASP A 434 11.20 29.23 1.12
C ASP A 434 10.03 28.79 0.23
N LYS A 435 10.29 28.39 -1.03
CA LYS A 435 9.25 27.82 -1.89
C LYS A 435 8.93 26.38 -1.47
N CYS A 436 7.72 25.96 -1.82
CA CYS A 436 7.19 24.63 -1.57
C CYS A 436 6.94 23.92 -2.92
N ASP A 437 8.01 23.61 -3.64
CA ASP A 437 7.91 22.97 -4.97
C ASP A 437 7.35 21.54 -4.88
N ILE A 438 7.72 20.80 -3.83
CA ILE A 438 7.14 19.51 -3.50
C ILE A 438 6.05 19.73 -2.43
N LYS A 439 4.81 19.37 -2.75
CA LYS A 439 3.64 19.51 -1.86
C LYS A 439 3.65 18.47 -0.73
N CYS A 440 4.62 18.56 0.16
CA CYS A 440 4.68 17.81 1.41
C CYS A 440 4.21 18.70 2.57
N LYS A 441 3.58 18.11 3.60
CA LYS A 441 3.19 18.83 4.81
C LYS A 441 4.14 18.51 5.96
N ASN A 442 4.66 19.54 6.62
CA ASN A 442 5.44 19.48 7.84
C ASN A 442 4.51 19.67 9.03
N GLU A 443 4.12 18.55 9.63
CA GLU A 443 3.30 18.55 10.83
C GLU A 443 4.23 18.57 12.04
N ASN A 444 4.15 19.63 12.84
CA ASN A 444 4.93 19.76 14.06
C ASN A 444 4.02 19.62 15.29
N ILE A 445 4.41 18.72 16.19
CA ILE A 445 3.75 18.50 17.49
C ILE A 445 4.83 18.45 18.56
N GLU A 446 4.86 19.49 19.36
CA GLU A 446 5.84 19.68 20.44
C GLU A 446 5.13 20.11 21.72
N LEU A 447 5.75 19.77 22.86
CA LEU A 447 5.26 20.21 24.15
C LEU A 447 5.39 21.73 24.29
N ASP A 448 4.33 22.40 24.74
CA ASP A 448 4.38 23.84 25.00
C ASP A 448 5.36 24.14 26.17
N PRO A 449 6.15 25.22 26.09
CA PRO A 449 7.03 25.64 27.20
C PRO A 449 6.28 25.91 28.52
N ASN A 450 4.99 26.21 28.47
CA ASN A 450 4.12 26.41 29.62
C ASN A 450 3.66 25.07 30.21
N ILE A 451 4.34 24.65 31.27
CA ILE A 451 4.16 23.34 31.91
C ILE A 451 3.06 23.42 32.97
N ASN A 452 1.81 23.53 32.54
CA ASN A 452 0.62 23.55 33.40
C ASN A 452 -0.31 22.36 33.13
N LEU A 453 -0.99 21.91 34.18
CA LEU A 453 -2.11 20.97 34.10
C LEU A 453 -3.41 21.76 34.05
N TYR A 454 -4.25 21.46 33.07
CA TYR A 454 -5.58 22.04 32.93
C TYR A 454 -6.62 20.97 33.20
N THR A 455 -7.43 21.14 34.23
CA THR A 455 -8.48 20.19 34.61
C THR A 455 -9.82 20.78 34.22
N VAL A 456 -10.55 20.12 33.33
CA VAL A 456 -11.83 20.57 32.80
C VAL A 456 -12.91 19.58 33.17
N ASP A 457 -14.09 20.06 33.55
CA ASP A 457 -15.27 19.20 33.74
C ASP A 457 -15.54 18.41 32.46
N ASN A 458 -15.74 17.10 32.59
CA ASN A 458 -15.90 16.22 31.44
C ASN A 458 -17.06 16.62 30.54
N LEU A 459 -18.11 17.24 31.10
CA LEU A 459 -19.29 17.66 30.36
C LEU A 459 -18.89 18.62 29.23
N PHE A 460 -18.01 19.58 29.50
CA PHE A 460 -17.63 20.60 28.51
C PHE A 460 -16.83 20.03 27.34
N ILE A 461 -16.07 18.96 27.56
CA ILE A 461 -15.32 18.29 26.51
C ILE A 461 -16.19 17.26 25.77
N ASP A 462 -16.95 16.44 26.51
CA ASP A 462 -17.82 15.39 25.93
C ASP A 462 -18.94 16.01 25.05
N CYS A 463 -19.29 17.29 25.27
CA CYS A 463 -20.26 18.00 24.42
C CYS A 463 -19.82 18.17 22.96
N ILE A 464 -18.52 18.07 22.65
CA ILE A 464 -18.02 18.07 21.25
C ILE A 464 -18.65 16.92 20.43
N LEU A 465 -19.03 15.83 21.12
CA LEU A 465 -19.61 14.63 20.50
C LEU A 465 -21.07 14.82 20.09
N ILE A 466 -21.75 15.83 20.63
CA ILE A 466 -23.17 16.11 20.38
C ILE A 466 -23.37 16.62 18.95
N ASN A 467 -24.44 16.14 18.32
CA ASN A 467 -24.86 16.66 17.04
C ASN A 467 -25.68 17.95 17.22
N PHE A 468 -25.20 19.03 16.60
CA PHE A 468 -25.86 20.34 16.65
C PHE A 468 -26.36 20.65 15.23
N ASN A 469 -27.64 21.00 15.12
CA ASN A 469 -28.22 21.43 13.83
C ASN A 469 -27.60 22.78 13.46
N ASN A 470 -26.68 22.80 12.48
CA ASN A 470 -26.04 23.96 11.83
C ASN A 470 -26.30 25.32 12.50
N SER A 471 -25.75 25.50 13.69
CA SER A 471 -25.83 26.73 14.47
C SER A 471 -24.41 27.15 14.83
N ASP A 472 -24.17 28.47 14.85
CA ASP A 472 -22.85 29.04 15.19
C ASP A 472 -22.41 28.75 16.65
N ALA A 473 -23.29 28.13 17.44
CA ALA A 473 -23.08 27.74 18.82
C ALA A 473 -23.47 26.27 19.08
N MET A 474 -22.63 25.58 19.84
CA MET A 474 -22.89 24.25 20.38
C MET A 474 -23.88 24.35 21.55
N ASN A 475 -25.17 24.36 21.24
CA ASN A 475 -26.24 24.44 22.24
C ASN A 475 -26.44 23.09 22.93
N VAL A 476 -25.95 22.95 24.16
CA VAL A 476 -26.09 21.75 24.97
C VAL A 476 -27.42 21.81 25.71
N THR A 477 -28.41 21.10 25.19
CA THR A 477 -29.73 20.92 25.77
C THR A 477 -30.09 19.44 25.80
N ILE A 478 -31.05 19.06 26.64
CA ILE A 478 -31.53 17.67 26.72
C ILE A 478 -32.05 17.17 25.36
N GLU A 479 -32.65 18.05 24.56
CA GLU A 479 -33.15 17.75 23.22
C GLU A 479 -31.99 17.42 22.27
N ASN A 480 -30.94 18.24 22.22
CA ASN A 480 -29.79 18.00 21.34
C ASN A 480 -28.99 16.75 21.74
N ILE A 481 -28.84 16.49 23.05
CA ILE A 481 -28.24 15.25 23.53
C ILE A 481 -29.08 14.05 23.06
N ASN A 482 -30.41 14.12 23.19
CA ASN A 482 -31.32 13.05 22.75
C ASN A 482 -31.35 12.86 21.22
N ASN A 483 -31.21 13.93 20.45
CA ASN A 483 -31.15 13.87 18.98
C ASN A 483 -29.82 13.34 18.44
N SER A 484 -28.77 13.29 19.27
CA SER A 484 -27.49 12.68 18.92
C SER A 484 -27.59 11.16 18.97
N LYS A 485 -27.82 10.54 17.80
CA LYS A 485 -28.09 9.09 17.67
C LYS A 485 -26.83 8.23 17.50
N GLU A 486 -25.75 8.83 17.01
CA GLU A 486 -24.50 8.13 16.68
C GLU A 486 -23.56 7.97 17.88
N ILE A 487 -23.79 8.72 18.96
CA ILE A 487 -23.03 8.59 20.20
C ILE A 487 -23.41 7.28 20.89
N ARG A 488 -22.40 6.57 21.40
CA ARG A 488 -22.57 5.35 22.20
C ARG A 488 -23.54 5.57 23.35
N LEU A 489 -24.40 4.59 23.61
CA LEU A 489 -25.48 4.68 24.60
C LEU A 489 -24.98 4.99 26.02
N ALA A 490 -23.86 4.39 26.44
CA ALA A 490 -23.28 4.68 27.76
C ALA A 490 -22.77 6.13 27.85
N THR A 491 -22.08 6.60 26.81
CA THR A 491 -21.59 7.98 26.70
C THR A 491 -22.73 8.97 26.73
N LYS A 492 -23.79 8.72 25.96
CA LYS A 492 -25.00 9.53 25.98
C LYS A 492 -25.65 9.58 27.36
N LYS A 493 -25.79 8.44 28.05
CA LYS A 493 -26.31 8.39 29.43
C LYS A 493 -25.42 9.17 30.40
N ASN A 494 -24.10 9.07 30.27
CA ASN A 494 -23.15 9.82 31.08
C ASN A 494 -23.30 11.33 30.85
N ILE A 495 -23.38 11.78 29.60
CA ILE A 495 -23.62 13.19 29.23
C ILE A 495 -24.96 13.67 29.83
N ILE A 496 -26.04 12.89 29.71
CA ILE A 496 -27.35 13.24 30.29
C ILE A 496 -27.26 13.40 31.81
N ASN A 497 -26.60 12.47 32.50
CA ASN A 497 -26.45 12.53 33.95
C ASN A 497 -25.65 13.77 34.38
N ASN A 498 -24.53 14.06 33.72
CA ASN A 498 -23.70 15.21 34.03
C ASN A 498 -24.40 16.53 33.67
N PHE A 499 -25.17 16.55 32.58
CA PHE A 499 -26.01 17.67 32.21
C PHE A 499 -27.11 17.94 33.25
N ASN A 500 -27.80 16.91 33.75
CA ASN A 500 -28.81 17.08 34.79
C ASN A 500 -28.20 17.60 36.08
N ASN A 501 -27.04 17.07 36.49
CA ASN A 501 -26.29 17.59 37.65
C ASN A 501 -25.90 19.06 37.48
N PHE A 502 -25.50 19.46 36.26
CA PHE A 502 -25.21 20.85 35.92
C PHE A 502 -26.46 21.73 36.06
N ILE A 503 -27.59 21.33 35.48
CA ILE A 503 -28.86 22.07 35.60
C ILE A 503 -29.30 22.18 37.07
N ASP A 504 -29.23 21.10 37.84
CA ASP A 504 -29.61 21.10 39.26
C ASP A 504 -28.74 22.02 40.11
N ARG A 505 -27.44 22.12 39.79
CA ARG A 505 -26.49 23.02 40.47
C ARG A 505 -26.85 24.49 40.25
N TYR A 506 -27.23 24.87 39.03
CA TYR A 506 -27.40 26.28 38.64
C TYR A 506 -28.85 26.77 38.62
N SER A 507 -29.85 25.87 38.52
CA SER A 507 -31.27 26.22 38.40
C SER A 507 -31.87 26.97 39.59
N LYS A 508 -31.21 26.97 40.75
CA LYS A 508 -31.62 27.71 41.96
C LYS A 508 -31.20 29.18 41.94
N LEU A 509 -30.32 29.56 41.03
CA LEU A 509 -29.83 30.94 40.92
C LEU A 509 -30.75 31.78 40.04
N GLN A 510 -30.75 33.09 40.28
CA GLN A 510 -31.54 34.03 39.48
C GLN A 510 -30.89 34.27 38.10
N TYR A 511 -31.71 34.66 37.13
CA TYR A 511 -31.28 34.95 35.76
C TYR A 511 -30.10 35.93 35.71
N ASP A 512 -30.18 37.05 36.44
CA ASP A 512 -29.14 38.08 36.42
C ASP A 512 -27.83 37.56 37.02
N SER A 513 -27.88 36.74 38.09
CA SER A 513 -26.70 36.10 38.67
C SER A 513 -26.07 35.07 37.73
N LEU A 514 -26.88 34.28 37.03
CA LEU A 514 -26.38 33.32 36.05
C LEU A 514 -25.69 34.03 34.88
N LYS A 515 -26.26 35.15 34.44
CA LYS A 515 -25.65 35.99 33.40
C LYS A 515 -24.31 36.56 33.86
N GLU A 516 -24.24 37.10 35.08
CA GLU A 516 -22.99 37.60 35.65
C GLU A 516 -21.92 36.49 35.80
N ILE A 517 -22.31 35.27 36.19
CA ILE A 517 -21.42 34.11 36.26
C ILE A 517 -20.83 33.77 34.89
N SER A 518 -21.66 33.81 33.85
CA SER A 518 -21.27 33.55 32.46
C SER A 518 -20.35 34.65 31.93
N ASP A 519 -20.75 35.92 32.07
CA ASP A 519 -20.00 37.09 31.58
C ASP A 519 -18.59 37.18 32.21
N ASN A 520 -18.44 36.69 33.44
CA ASN A 520 -17.16 36.63 34.16
C ASN A 520 -16.41 35.29 34.04
N ASN A 521 -16.89 34.34 33.22
CA ASN A 521 -16.29 33.01 33.03
C ASN A 521 -16.03 32.21 34.32
N LEU A 522 -16.89 32.33 35.34
CA LEU A 522 -16.64 31.73 36.66
C LEU A 522 -16.87 30.21 36.75
N ILE A 523 -17.21 29.56 35.63
CA ILE A 523 -17.58 28.13 35.58
C ILE A 523 -16.41 27.28 35.07
N SER A 524 -15.60 27.83 34.17
CA SER A 524 -14.47 27.14 33.57
C SER A 524 -13.44 28.19 33.16
N ASP A 525 -12.22 28.04 33.68
CA ASP A 525 -11.11 28.93 33.38
C ASP A 525 -10.62 28.79 31.92
N LEU A 526 -11.03 27.71 31.23
CA LEU A 526 -10.51 27.35 29.91
C LEU A 526 -11.55 27.45 28.80
N ILE A 527 -12.81 27.12 29.09
CA ILE A 527 -13.88 27.05 28.08
C ILE A 527 -14.98 28.05 28.48
N PRO A 528 -15.15 29.15 27.74
CA PRO A 528 -16.23 30.08 28.01
C PRO A 528 -17.57 29.43 27.71
N ILE A 529 -18.53 29.59 28.62
CA ILE A 529 -19.89 29.06 28.46
C ILE A 529 -20.94 30.15 28.68
N GLU A 530 -22.02 30.05 27.92
CA GLU A 530 -23.18 30.92 28.03
C GLU A 530 -24.41 30.12 28.45
N PHE A 531 -25.18 30.60 29.42
CA PHE A 531 -26.41 29.90 29.83
C PHE A 531 -27.55 30.11 28.83
N ILE A 532 -28.30 29.04 28.55
CA ILE A 532 -29.49 29.06 27.70
C ILE A 532 -30.74 29.05 28.58
N PHE A 533 -31.70 29.90 28.24
CA PHE A 533 -32.95 30.05 28.98
C PHE A 533 -34.16 29.84 28.07
N ASP A 534 -35.26 29.36 28.66
CA ASP A 534 -36.57 29.37 28.00
C ASP A 534 -37.22 30.76 28.02
N LYS A 535 -38.42 30.86 27.42
CA LYS A 535 -39.23 32.09 27.42
C LYS A 535 -39.59 32.59 28.83
N GLY A 536 -39.59 31.70 29.83
CA GLY A 536 -39.84 32.02 31.24
C GLY A 536 -38.59 32.40 32.03
N LYS A 537 -37.44 32.60 31.36
CA LYS A 537 -36.11 32.81 31.98
C LYS A 537 -35.64 31.65 32.87
N LYS A 538 -36.19 30.45 32.67
CA LYS A 538 -35.72 29.25 33.35
C LYS A 538 -34.53 28.66 32.59
N LEU A 539 -33.50 28.26 33.32
CA LEU A 539 -32.31 27.61 32.77
C LEU A 539 -32.71 26.30 32.07
N THR A 540 -32.34 26.15 30.80
CA THR A 540 -32.63 24.97 29.97
C THR A 540 -31.39 24.32 29.37
N GLY A 541 -30.22 24.95 29.45
CA GLY A 541 -28.97 24.42 28.94
C GLY A 541 -27.83 25.43 29.00
N PHE A 542 -26.77 25.17 28.24
CA PHE A 542 -25.68 26.10 28.02
C PHE A 542 -25.18 26.00 26.57
N SER A 543 -24.51 27.03 26.08
CA SER A 543 -23.91 27.11 24.77
C SER A 543 -22.41 27.34 24.86
N ILE A 544 -21.67 26.73 23.93
CA ILE A 544 -20.26 27.01 23.68
C ILE A 544 -20.14 27.47 22.23
N GLY A 545 -19.46 28.58 21.96
CA GLY A 545 -19.25 29.03 20.57
C GLY A 545 -18.55 27.96 19.74
N GLN A 546 -18.99 27.68 18.51
CA GLN A 546 -18.48 26.53 17.75
C GLN A 546 -16.98 26.62 17.43
N ASN A 547 -16.44 27.85 17.33
CA ASN A 547 -15.01 28.10 17.11
C ASN A 547 -14.18 28.06 18.40
N LYS A 548 -14.83 27.96 19.56
CA LYS A 548 -14.19 28.01 20.88
C LYS A 548 -13.64 26.67 21.33
N ILE A 549 -14.21 25.57 20.83
CA ILE A 549 -13.73 24.22 21.13
C ILE A 549 -13.90 23.31 19.92
N LYS A 550 -12.87 22.52 19.61
CA LYS A 550 -12.91 21.53 18.52
C LYS A 550 -11.96 20.38 18.80
N ARG A 551 -12.41 19.13 18.61
CA ARG A 551 -11.52 17.97 18.49
C ARG A 551 -10.85 18.02 17.11
N VAL A 552 -9.53 18.15 17.09
CA VAL A 552 -8.73 18.36 15.87
C VAL A 552 -8.35 17.02 15.25
N ALA A 553 -7.76 16.14 16.05
CA ALA A 553 -7.24 14.84 15.66
C ALA A 553 -6.92 14.00 16.91
N HIS A 554 -6.45 12.78 16.72
CA HIS A 554 -5.92 11.91 17.76
C HIS A 554 -4.44 11.63 17.52
N ILE A 555 -3.60 11.87 18.53
CA ILE A 555 -2.17 11.59 18.46
C ILE A 555 -1.92 10.12 18.77
N GLU A 556 -1.22 9.42 17.87
CA GLU A 556 -0.82 8.04 18.06
C GLU A 556 -0.16 7.81 19.43
N TYR A 557 -0.52 6.69 20.05
CA TYR A 557 -0.19 6.39 21.45
C TYR A 557 1.29 6.61 21.81
N ILE A 558 2.22 6.15 20.97
CA ILE A 558 3.67 6.27 21.24
C ILE A 558 4.08 7.74 21.30
N LYS A 559 3.66 8.56 20.32
CA LYS A 559 3.98 9.99 20.26
C LYS A 559 3.30 10.77 21.38
N ALA A 560 2.04 10.45 21.69
CA ALA A 560 1.31 11.06 22.81
C ALA A 560 1.99 10.74 24.15
N TYR A 561 2.43 9.50 24.34
CA TYR A 561 3.16 9.07 25.52
C TYR A 561 4.52 9.77 25.66
N ASP A 562 5.27 9.93 24.57
CA ASP A 562 6.54 10.67 24.57
C ASP A 562 6.36 12.12 25.02
N LEU A 563 5.34 12.82 24.49
CA LEU A 563 5.00 14.18 24.91
C LEU A 563 4.61 14.25 26.39
N PHE A 564 3.80 13.30 26.86
CA PHE A 564 3.38 13.24 28.25
C PHE A 564 4.56 12.93 29.19
N LYS A 565 5.47 12.05 28.80
CA LYS A 565 6.69 11.74 29.55
C LYS A 565 7.63 12.94 29.63
N GLU A 566 7.80 13.67 28.53
CA GLU A 566 8.55 14.93 28.50
C GLU A 566 7.94 15.95 29.47
N PHE A 567 6.60 16.11 29.44
CA PHE A 567 5.86 16.97 30.34
C PHE A 567 6.10 16.59 31.81
N LEU A 568 5.94 15.32 32.18
CA LEU A 568 6.17 14.85 33.55
C LEU A 568 7.61 15.11 34.01
N GLY A 569 8.59 14.94 33.10
CA GLY A 569 9.99 15.25 33.38
C GLY A 569 10.24 16.73 33.69
N LYS A 570 9.54 17.65 33.02
CA LYS A 570 9.63 19.10 33.28
C LYS A 570 8.80 19.52 34.50
N TYR A 571 7.57 19.00 34.63
CA TYR A 571 6.63 19.31 35.70
C TYR A 571 7.17 18.90 37.07
N SER A 572 7.73 17.70 37.18
CA SER A 572 8.35 17.22 38.42
C SER A 572 9.52 18.11 38.87
N ARG A 573 10.35 18.62 37.95
CA ARG A 573 11.46 19.52 38.32
C ARG A 573 10.99 20.88 38.85
N LEU A 574 9.85 21.38 38.37
CA LEU A 574 9.24 22.61 38.86
C LEU A 574 8.65 22.44 40.27
N SER A 575 7.99 21.31 40.54
CA SER A 575 7.41 21.03 41.86
C SER A 575 8.47 20.82 42.95
N PHE A 576 9.67 20.30 42.63
CA PHE A 576 10.79 20.20 43.58
C PHE A 576 11.51 21.53 43.85
N ASN A 577 11.48 22.49 42.92
CA ASN A 577 12.15 23.80 43.07
C ASN A 577 11.27 24.86 43.74
N SER A 578 10.07 24.50 44.18
CA SER A 578 9.20 25.36 44.97
C SER A 578 9.33 24.93 46.44
N PRO A 579 10.26 25.49 47.23
CA PRO A 579 10.34 25.16 48.64
C PRO A 579 8.97 25.47 49.28
N PRO A 580 8.51 24.67 50.26
CA PRO A 580 7.31 25.02 50.99
C PRO A 580 7.54 26.41 51.58
N LEU A 581 6.69 27.36 51.19
CA LEU A 581 6.60 28.64 51.88
C LEU A 581 6.28 28.32 53.34
N ILE A 582 7.26 28.53 54.22
CA ILE A 582 7.11 28.52 55.67
C ILE A 582 6.37 29.78 56.10
#